data_AF-A0A091G975-F1
#
_entry.id   AF-A0A091G975-F1
#
_cell.length_a   1.000
_cell.length_b   1.000
_cell.length_c   1.000
_cell.angle_alpha   90.00
_cell.angle_beta   90.00
_cell.angle_gamma   90.00
#
_symmetry.space_group_name_H-M   'P 1'
#
loop_
_entity.id
_entity.type
_entity.pdbx_description
1 polymer ?
#
loop_
_entity_poly.entity_id
_entity_poly.type
_entity_poly.pdbx_seq_one_letter_code
_entity_poly.pdbx_strand_id
1 'polypeptide(L)'
;GFMDNRHGDVMVVRPMREYMAKEIAFYNHFFSVPTVIAPPLPTKRREKPSIHRLMERFLLGLQEDFPSTISTVYRTGEKLSPDPAKASSESERCLLCLCALDIAGGAARMPRQWGEHVGQGECCAGTAEGPCPHRAESRAAFIPLLCYGCRLTFKELGPLATLPPYVRTEGQRR
;
A
#
# COMPACT_ATOMS: atom_id res chain seq x y z
N GLY A 1 -16.37 11.42 4.32
CA GLY A 1 -15.13 12.23 4.23
C GLY A 1 -13.94 11.40 4.63
N PHE A 2 -12.86 11.37 3.83
CA PHE A 2 -11.68 10.54 4.11
C PHE A 2 -10.83 11.12 5.23
N MET A 3 -10.54 10.30 6.25
CA MET A 3 -9.60 10.59 7.32
C MET A 3 -8.74 9.36 7.58
N ASP A 4 -7.43 9.56 7.62
CA ASP A 4 -6.44 8.52 7.90
C ASP A 4 -5.53 8.96 9.04
N ASN A 5 -5.60 8.24 10.15
CA ASN A 5 -4.91 8.51 11.41
C ASN A 5 -3.84 7.47 11.75
N ARG A 6 -3.38 6.68 10.76
CA ARG A 6 -2.42 5.58 10.98
C ARG A 6 -1.07 6.04 11.57
N HIS A 7 -0.71 7.30 11.38
CA HIS A 7 0.58 7.87 11.79
C HIS A 7 0.58 8.42 13.23
N GLY A 8 -0.57 8.45 13.92
CA GLY A 8 -0.66 8.85 15.33
C GLY A 8 -0.58 10.38 15.53
N ASP A 9 0.54 10.99 15.16
CA ASP A 9 0.79 12.44 15.26
C ASP A 9 0.25 13.23 14.06
N VAL A 10 0.10 12.57 12.90
CA VAL A 10 -0.41 13.17 11.67
C VAL A 10 -1.75 12.57 11.27
N MET A 11 -2.71 13.45 10.97
CA MET A 11 -3.98 13.09 10.34
C MET A 11 -3.99 13.53 8.88
N VAL A 12 -4.21 12.58 7.97
CA VAL A 12 -4.32 12.84 6.54
C VAL A 12 -5.79 12.93 6.17
N VAL A 13 -6.20 14.11 5.68
CA VAL A 13 -7.55 14.36 5.17
C VAL A 13 -7.50 14.63 3.67
N ARG A 14 -8.61 14.37 2.97
CA ARG A 14 -8.76 14.71 1.55
C ARG A 14 -10.03 15.51 1.32
N PRO A 15 -10.02 16.83 1.60
CA PRO A 15 -11.20 17.68 1.46
C PRO A 15 -11.71 17.74 0.01
N MET A 16 -10.79 17.73 -0.97
CA MET A 16 -11.13 17.82 -2.38
C MET A 16 -11.55 16.48 -3.02
N ARG A 17 -11.67 15.40 -2.24
CA ARG A 17 -11.84 14.03 -2.76
C ARG A 17 -13.13 13.84 -3.57
N GLU A 18 -14.16 14.63 -3.29
CA GLU A 18 -15.49 14.50 -3.90
C GLU A 18 -15.68 15.39 -5.14
N TYR A 19 -14.72 16.27 -5.43
CA TYR A 19 -14.79 17.19 -6.58
C TYR A 19 -13.98 16.66 -7.75
N MET A 20 -14.54 16.75 -8.96
CA MET A 20 -13.82 16.45 -10.18
C MET A 20 -12.79 17.54 -10.50
N ALA A 21 -11.70 17.14 -11.17
CA ALA A 21 -10.65 18.06 -11.59
C ALA A 21 -11.19 19.26 -12.42
N LYS A 22 -12.22 19.04 -13.24
CA LYS A 22 -12.88 20.09 -14.03
C LYS A 22 -13.59 21.12 -13.13
N GLU A 23 -14.26 20.68 -12.07
CA GLU A 23 -14.94 21.58 -11.12
C GLU A 23 -13.93 22.44 -10.35
N ILE A 24 -12.83 21.83 -9.92
CA ILE A 24 -11.72 22.54 -9.26
C ILE A 24 -11.08 23.55 -10.21
N ALA A 25 -10.89 23.20 -11.48
CA ALA A 25 -10.36 24.12 -12.48
C ALA A 25 -11.28 25.34 -12.69
N PHE A 26 -12.60 25.12 -12.80
CA PHE A 26 -13.57 26.22 -12.89
C PHE A 26 -13.58 27.09 -11.63
N TYR A 27 -13.53 26.49 -10.44
CA TYR A 27 -13.43 27.24 -9.20
C TYR A 27 -12.18 28.13 -9.20
N ASN A 28 -11.02 27.57 -9.51
CA ASN A 28 -9.78 28.35 -9.56
C ASN A 28 -9.85 29.49 -10.58
N HIS A 29 -10.48 29.26 -11.73
CA HIS A 29 -10.67 30.28 -12.75
C HIS A 29 -11.59 31.41 -12.28
N PHE A 30 -12.80 31.08 -11.79
CA PHE A 30 -13.79 32.09 -11.40
C PHE A 30 -13.37 32.91 -10.18
N PHE A 31 -12.61 32.31 -9.26
CA PHE A 31 -12.12 32.98 -8.05
C PHE A 31 -10.67 33.47 -8.19
N SER A 32 -10.09 33.42 -9.39
CA SER A 32 -8.73 33.88 -9.68
C SER A 32 -7.67 33.30 -8.73
N VAL A 33 -7.80 32.02 -8.37
CA VAL A 33 -6.85 31.31 -7.51
C VAL A 33 -5.58 31.02 -8.32
N PRO A 34 -4.39 31.43 -7.84
CA PRO A 34 -3.13 31.10 -8.50
C PRO A 34 -2.94 29.59 -8.64
N THR A 35 -2.73 29.11 -9.86
CA THR A 35 -2.54 27.68 -10.15
C THR A 35 -1.18 27.43 -10.80
N VAL A 36 -0.46 26.44 -10.30
CA VAL A 36 0.81 25.97 -10.89
C VAL A 36 0.57 24.58 -11.46
N ILE A 37 0.73 24.45 -12.77
CA ILE A 37 0.65 23.15 -13.45
C ILE A 37 2.09 22.62 -13.57
N ALA A 38 2.42 21.62 -12.76
CA ALA A 38 3.68 20.90 -12.87
C ALA A 38 3.48 19.69 -13.80
N PRO A 39 4.00 19.69 -15.04
CA PRO A 39 3.92 18.52 -15.90
C PRO A 39 4.68 17.35 -15.26
N PRO A 40 4.19 16.10 -15.39
CA PRO A 40 4.90 14.93 -14.90
C PRO A 40 6.29 14.86 -15.54
N LEU A 41 7.33 14.61 -14.75
CA LEU A 41 8.67 14.35 -15.28
C LEU A 41 8.62 13.06 -16.12
N PRO A 42 8.82 13.12 -17.45
CA PRO A 42 8.70 11.94 -18.28
C PRO A 42 9.88 11.00 -17.97
N THR A 43 9.57 9.76 -17.58
CA THR A 43 10.58 8.70 -17.62
C THR A 43 10.91 8.46 -19.09
N LYS A 44 12.19 8.34 -19.48
CA LYS A 44 12.65 8.05 -20.87
C LYS A 44 12.21 6.65 -21.41
N ARG A 45 11.16 6.06 -20.85
CA ARG A 45 10.58 4.78 -21.27
C ARG A 45 9.43 5.04 -22.25
N ARG A 46 9.24 4.13 -23.21
CA ARG A 46 8.07 4.16 -24.10
C ARG A 46 6.80 4.23 -23.26
N GLU A 47 5.87 5.13 -23.60
CA GLU A 47 4.57 5.25 -22.91
C GLU A 47 3.81 3.93 -23.02
N LYS A 48 3.90 3.07 -22.01
CA LYS A 48 2.85 2.10 -21.73
C LYS A 48 1.78 2.85 -20.94
N PRO A 49 0.49 2.78 -21.32
CA PRO A 49 -0.56 3.40 -20.52
C PRO A 49 -0.52 2.78 -19.12
N SER A 50 -0.42 3.62 -18.09
CA SER A 50 -0.55 3.16 -16.71
C SER A 50 -1.99 2.69 -16.47
N ILE A 51 -2.17 1.80 -15.50
CA ILE A 51 -3.52 1.41 -15.06
C ILE A 51 -4.36 2.63 -14.68
N HIS A 52 -3.73 3.65 -14.09
CA HIS A 52 -4.37 4.92 -13.77
C HIS A 52 -4.91 5.63 -15.02
N ARG A 53 -4.09 5.75 -16.09
CA ARG A 53 -4.52 6.40 -17.34
C ARG A 53 -5.60 5.60 -18.07
N LEU A 54 -5.55 4.26 -17.99
CA LEU A 54 -6.60 3.39 -18.53
C LEU A 54 -7.93 3.60 -17.79
N MET A 55 -7.90 3.55 -16.46
CA MET A 55 -9.08 3.76 -15.62
C MET A 55 -9.66 5.16 -15.80
N GLU A 56 -8.81 6.19 -15.85
CA GLU A 56 -9.22 7.57 -16.08
C GLU A 56 -9.98 7.70 -17.41
N ARG A 57 -9.41 7.21 -18.52
CA ARG A 57 -10.08 7.27 -19.84
C ARG A 57 -11.40 6.50 -19.84
N PHE A 58 -11.44 5.33 -19.20
CA PHE A 58 -12.65 4.53 -19.09
C PHE A 58 -13.76 5.29 -18.33
N LEU A 59 -13.44 5.82 -17.15
CA LEU A 59 -14.42 6.54 -16.33
C LEU A 59 -14.88 7.86 -16.96
N LEU A 60 -13.96 8.60 -17.60
CA LEU A 60 -14.30 9.82 -18.33
C LEU A 60 -15.17 9.52 -19.56
N GLY A 61 -14.90 8.44 -20.28
CA GLY A 61 -15.72 8.01 -21.42
C GLY A 61 -17.14 7.64 -20.99
N LEU A 62 -17.31 6.90 -19.88
CA LEU A 62 -18.65 6.61 -19.36
C LEU A 62 -19.40 7.87 -18.89
N GLN A 63 -18.69 8.82 -18.29
CA GLN A 63 -19.29 10.06 -17.78
C GLN A 63 -19.89 10.93 -18.89
N GLU A 64 -19.41 10.82 -20.13
CA GLU A 64 -19.90 11.58 -21.29
C GLU A 64 -21.34 11.20 -21.63
N ASP A 65 -21.63 9.90 -21.71
CA ASP A 65 -22.97 9.39 -22.03
C ASP A 65 -23.85 9.26 -20.77
N PHE A 66 -23.24 9.03 -19.60
CA PHE A 66 -23.92 8.81 -18.34
C PHE A 66 -23.40 9.78 -17.27
N PRO A 67 -24.00 10.99 -17.16
CA PRO A 67 -23.61 11.96 -16.15
C PRO A 67 -23.70 11.38 -14.74
N SER A 68 -22.80 11.80 -13.86
CA SER A 68 -22.69 11.34 -12.46
C SER A 68 -22.17 9.90 -12.29
N THR A 69 -21.66 9.24 -13.33
CA THR A 69 -21.01 7.94 -13.24
C THR A 69 -19.83 7.96 -12.26
N ILE A 70 -18.91 8.92 -12.40
CA ILE A 70 -17.71 9.01 -11.54
C ILE A 70 -18.09 9.15 -10.07
N SER A 71 -19.03 10.05 -9.75
CA SER A 71 -19.53 10.25 -8.38
C SER A 71 -20.27 9.04 -7.85
N THR A 72 -21.01 8.32 -8.72
CA THR A 72 -21.76 7.12 -8.33
C THR A 72 -20.81 5.98 -7.98
N VAL A 73 -19.84 5.68 -8.87
CA VAL A 73 -18.81 4.66 -8.65
C VAL A 73 -18.02 4.95 -7.37
N TYR A 74 -17.69 6.21 -7.13
CA TYR A 74 -16.97 6.61 -5.94
C TYR A 74 -17.81 6.40 -4.65
N ARG A 75 -19.07 6.86 -4.63
CA ARG A 75 -19.98 6.71 -3.48
C ARG A 75 -20.35 5.24 -3.21
N THR A 76 -20.51 4.43 -4.25
CA THR A 76 -20.76 2.99 -4.08
C THR A 76 -19.50 2.28 -3.60
N GLY A 77 -18.33 2.63 -4.12
CA GLY A 77 -17.05 2.13 -3.63
C GLY A 77 -16.81 2.42 -2.15
N GLU A 78 -17.23 3.60 -1.68
CA GLU A 78 -17.16 3.95 -0.24
C GLU A 78 -18.08 3.07 0.62
N LYS A 79 -19.29 2.76 0.15
CA LYS A 79 -20.23 1.86 0.86
C LYS A 79 -19.75 0.41 0.92
N LEU A 80 -19.00 -0.03 -0.08
CA LEU A 80 -18.44 -1.38 -0.15
C LEU A 80 -17.13 -1.51 0.63
N SER A 81 -16.48 -0.39 0.97
CA SER A 81 -15.26 -0.43 1.74
C SER A 81 -15.59 -0.91 3.15
N PRO A 82 -15.02 -2.04 3.62
CA PRO A 82 -15.14 -2.39 5.02
C PRO A 82 -14.50 -1.29 5.86
N ASP A 83 -15.00 -1.11 7.08
CA ASP A 83 -14.32 -0.25 8.04
C ASP A 83 -12.87 -0.72 8.19
N PRO A 84 -11.89 0.19 8.07
CA PRO A 84 -10.49 -0.20 8.22
C PRO A 84 -10.31 -0.85 9.59
N ALA A 85 -9.70 -2.03 9.60
CA ALA A 85 -9.41 -2.74 10.84
C ALA A 85 -8.64 -1.79 11.78
N LYS A 86 -9.16 -1.64 13.01
CA LYS A 86 -8.55 -0.77 14.02
C LYS A 86 -7.48 -1.57 14.74
N ALA A 87 -6.23 -1.17 14.61
CA ALA A 87 -5.15 -1.69 15.45
C ALA A 87 -5.23 -1.02 16.83
N SER A 88 -5.41 -1.85 17.87
CA SER A 88 -5.46 -1.41 19.26
C SER A 88 -4.07 -1.14 19.84
N SER A 89 -3.05 -1.80 19.27
CA SER A 89 -1.64 -1.65 19.68
C SER A 89 -0.70 -1.43 18.50
N GLU A 90 0.52 -0.96 18.77
CA GLU A 90 1.57 -0.82 17.74
C GLU A 90 1.94 -2.16 17.09
N SER A 91 1.90 -3.25 17.87
CA SER A 91 2.20 -4.62 17.43
C SER A 91 1.18 -5.18 16.44
N GLU A 92 -0.02 -4.60 16.39
CA GLU A 92 -1.07 -4.94 15.43
C GLU A 92 -1.00 -4.11 14.15
N ARG A 93 -0.01 -3.24 13.99
CA ARG A 93 0.21 -2.44 12.79
C ARG A 93 1.32 -3.01 11.93
N CYS A 94 1.12 -2.95 10.61
CA CYS A 94 2.10 -3.29 9.60
C CYS A 94 3.34 -2.39 9.73
N LEU A 95 4.52 -3.00 9.76
CA LEU A 95 5.80 -2.31 9.88
C LEU A 95 6.05 -1.28 8.77
N LEU A 96 5.53 -1.51 7.55
CA LEU A 96 5.81 -0.66 6.39
C LEU A 96 4.75 0.42 6.13
N CYS A 97 3.47 0.09 6.28
CA CYS A 97 2.37 0.99 5.90
C CYS A 97 1.46 1.38 7.07
N LEU A 98 1.74 0.88 8.27
CA LEU A 98 1.00 1.12 9.51
C LEU A 98 -0.50 0.73 9.48
N CYS A 99 -0.98 0.11 8.40
CA CYS A 99 -2.29 -0.52 8.37
C CYS A 99 -2.38 -1.61 9.44
N ALA A 100 -3.57 -1.87 9.97
CA ALA A 100 -3.79 -3.03 10.81
C ALA A 100 -3.38 -4.32 10.07
N LEU A 101 -2.80 -5.25 10.83
CA LEU A 101 -2.39 -6.55 10.33
C LEU A 101 -3.62 -7.43 10.08
N ASP A 102 -3.64 -8.11 8.94
CA ASP A 102 -4.70 -9.05 8.56
C ASP A 102 -4.68 -10.38 9.35
N ILE A 103 -3.96 -10.41 10.49
CA ILE A 103 -3.63 -11.62 11.26
C ILE A 103 -4.53 -11.77 12.50
N ALA A 104 -5.08 -10.66 13.00
CA ALA A 104 -5.93 -10.63 14.19
C ALA A 104 -7.41 -10.81 13.82
N GLY A 105 -7.76 -12.00 13.35
CA GLY A 105 -9.14 -12.36 13.01
C GLY A 105 -9.15 -13.68 12.25
N GLY A 106 -9.37 -14.77 12.98
CA GLY A 106 -9.09 -16.14 12.54
C GLY A 106 -9.48 -16.47 11.10
N ALA A 107 -8.59 -17.20 10.43
CA ALA A 107 -8.92 -18.07 9.30
C ALA A 107 -9.90 -17.50 8.25
N ALA A 108 -9.83 -16.23 7.89
CA ALA A 108 -10.54 -15.72 6.72
C ALA A 108 -9.71 -16.02 5.46
N ARG A 109 -9.89 -17.26 4.97
CA ARG A 109 -9.64 -17.74 3.59
C ARG A 109 -8.45 -17.09 2.86
N MET A 110 -7.26 -17.56 3.19
CA MET A 110 -6.21 -17.71 2.18
C MET A 110 -6.74 -18.68 1.10
N PRO A 111 -6.84 -18.31 -0.19
CA PRO A 111 -6.90 -19.33 -1.23
C PRO A 111 -5.57 -20.10 -1.15
N ARG A 112 -5.65 -21.34 -0.65
CA ARG A 112 -4.54 -22.31 -0.66
C ARG A 112 -4.24 -22.77 -2.10
N GLN A 113 -4.06 -21.85 -3.04
CA GLN A 113 -3.90 -22.23 -4.45
C GLN A 113 -2.56 -21.84 -5.05
N TRP A 114 -1.67 -21.19 -4.29
CA TRP A 114 -0.30 -20.92 -4.73
C TRP A 114 0.69 -21.51 -3.73
N GLY A 115 0.56 -22.81 -3.53
CA GLY A 115 1.63 -23.65 -3.02
C GLY A 115 2.48 -24.09 -4.21
N GLU A 116 3.46 -23.26 -4.59
CA GLU A 116 4.54 -23.71 -5.47
C GLU A 116 5.86 -23.53 -4.72
N HIS A 117 6.35 -24.70 -4.29
CA HIS A 117 7.73 -25.03 -4.01
C HIS A 117 8.48 -24.10 -3.06
N VAL A 118 8.29 -24.38 -1.77
CA VAL A 118 9.32 -24.25 -0.75
C VAL A 118 10.61 -24.84 -1.31
N GLY A 119 11.56 -23.97 -1.65
CA GLY A 119 12.93 -24.35 -1.92
C GLY A 119 13.47 -25.09 -0.71
N GLN A 120 13.66 -26.38 -0.89
CA GLN A 120 14.30 -27.29 0.05
C GLN A 120 15.78 -26.92 0.08
N GLY A 121 16.14 -25.97 0.95
CA GLY A 121 17.52 -25.73 1.33
C GLY A 121 17.87 -26.70 2.44
N GLU A 122 18.55 -27.78 2.07
CA GLU A 122 19.14 -28.76 2.99
C GLU A 122 19.95 -28.06 4.07
N CYS A 123 19.47 -28.19 5.31
CA CYS A 123 20.24 -27.82 6.50
C CYS A 123 21.27 -28.92 6.76
N CYS A 124 22.54 -28.54 6.71
CA CYS A 124 23.69 -29.37 7.08
C CYS A 124 23.54 -29.91 8.50
N ALA A 125 23.64 -31.24 8.66
CA ALA A 125 23.72 -31.91 9.94
C ALA A 125 25.17 -32.26 10.29
N GLY A 126 25.65 -31.75 11.44
CA GLY A 126 26.81 -32.22 12.23
C GLY A 126 28.19 -32.03 11.59
N THR A 127 29.20 -31.43 12.20
CA THR A 127 29.66 -31.41 13.60
C THR A 127 30.77 -30.34 13.73
N ALA A 128 31.12 -30.00 14.98
CA ALA A 128 32.23 -29.16 15.43
C ALA A 128 31.90 -27.70 15.80
N GLU A 129 32.51 -27.31 16.92
CA GLU A 129 32.13 -26.27 17.86
C GLU A 129 32.51 -24.86 17.37
N GLY A 130 31.61 -23.90 17.63
CA GLY A 130 31.88 -22.47 17.47
C GLY A 130 30.59 -21.64 17.49
N PRO A 131 30.49 -20.55 18.28
CA PRO A 131 29.33 -19.67 18.22
C PRO A 131 29.39 -18.86 16.92
N CYS A 132 28.62 -19.25 15.91
CA CYS A 132 28.50 -18.50 14.66
C CYS A 132 27.97 -17.07 14.94
N PRO A 133 28.72 -15.99 14.65
CA PRO A 133 28.31 -14.62 14.98
C PRO A 133 27.52 -13.96 13.83
N HIS A 134 26.60 -14.69 13.20
CA HIS A 134 25.71 -14.09 12.21
C HIS A 134 24.31 -14.69 12.35
N ARG A 135 23.53 -14.11 13.25
CA ARG A 135 22.07 -14.14 13.15
C ARG A 135 21.71 -13.34 11.89
N ALA A 136 21.83 -13.97 10.72
CA ALA A 136 21.36 -13.39 9.49
C ALA A 136 19.89 -13.04 9.71
N GLU A 137 19.56 -11.75 9.64
CA GLU A 137 18.19 -11.27 9.65
C GLU A 137 17.44 -12.00 8.55
N SER A 138 16.70 -13.04 8.92
CA SER A 138 15.97 -13.81 7.93
C SER A 138 14.78 -12.97 7.52
N ARG A 139 14.60 -12.74 6.21
CA ARG A 139 13.39 -12.10 5.66
C ARG A 139 12.10 -12.73 6.21
N ALA A 140 12.15 -14.01 6.59
CA ALA A 140 11.04 -14.72 7.21
C ALA A 140 10.56 -14.07 8.52
N ALA A 141 11.46 -13.49 9.31
CA ALA A 141 11.12 -12.82 10.58
C ALA A 141 10.25 -11.57 10.37
N PHE A 142 10.34 -10.92 9.21
CA PHE A 142 9.55 -9.73 8.89
C PHE A 142 8.14 -10.07 8.40
N ILE A 143 7.91 -11.26 7.84
CA ILE A 143 6.59 -11.68 7.29
C ILE A 143 5.43 -11.50 8.28
N PRO A 144 5.51 -11.92 9.57
CA PRO A 144 4.42 -11.71 10.52
C PRO A 144 4.17 -10.23 10.86
N LEU A 145 5.13 -9.34 10.63
CA LEU A 145 5.02 -7.90 10.91
C LEU A 145 4.40 -7.10 9.76
N LEU A 146 4.00 -7.76 8.66
CA LEU A 146 3.51 -7.12 7.44
C LEU A 146 2.05 -7.50 7.15
N CYS A 147 1.25 -6.53 6.67
CA CYS A 147 -0.05 -6.81 6.06
C CYS A 147 0.12 -7.51 4.70
N TYR A 148 -0.95 -8.10 4.18
CA TYR A 148 -0.92 -8.86 2.93
C TYR A 148 -0.30 -8.08 1.76
N GLY A 149 -0.74 -6.82 1.55
CA GLY A 149 -0.23 -5.98 0.47
C GLY A 149 1.28 -5.71 0.60
N CYS A 150 1.73 -5.37 1.80
CA CYS A 150 3.15 -5.14 2.05
C CYS A 150 3.99 -6.42 1.91
N ARG A 151 3.44 -7.62 2.20
CA ARG A 151 4.15 -8.88 1.95
C ARG A 151 4.42 -9.10 0.46
N LEU A 152 3.45 -8.77 -0.41
CA LEU A 152 3.64 -8.90 -1.87
C LEU A 152 4.76 -7.97 -2.34
N THR A 153 4.70 -6.69 -1.97
CA THR A 153 5.77 -5.74 -2.30
C THR A 153 7.11 -6.18 -1.70
N PHE A 154 7.12 -6.66 -0.45
CA PHE A 154 8.33 -7.08 0.23
C PHE A 154 9.00 -8.29 -0.41
N LYS A 155 8.25 -9.17 -1.07
CA LYS A 155 8.83 -10.27 -1.87
C LYS A 155 9.58 -9.76 -3.09
N GLU A 156 9.12 -8.66 -3.68
CA GLU A 156 9.75 -8.03 -4.85
C GLU A 156 10.91 -7.12 -4.48
N LEU A 157 11.02 -6.71 -3.21
CA LEU A 157 12.14 -5.89 -2.75
C LEU A 157 13.47 -6.66 -2.79
N GLY A 158 14.55 -5.96 -3.14
CA GLY A 158 15.92 -6.46 -3.05
C GLY A 158 16.36 -6.79 -1.61
N PRO A 159 17.67 -7.02 -1.38
CA PRO A 159 18.19 -7.43 -0.06
C PRO A 159 17.72 -6.53 1.10
N LEU A 160 17.64 -7.08 2.33
CA LEU A 160 17.18 -6.33 3.51
C LEU A 160 17.99 -5.05 3.77
N ALA A 161 19.25 -5.02 3.35
CA ALA A 161 20.11 -3.84 3.43
C ALA A 161 19.56 -2.63 2.66
N THR A 162 18.66 -2.83 1.69
CA THR A 162 18.00 -1.74 0.96
C THR A 162 16.92 -1.02 1.77
N LEU A 163 16.46 -1.63 2.88
CA LEU A 163 15.47 -1.01 3.74
C LEU A 163 16.09 0.10 4.59
N PRO A 164 15.36 1.21 4.79
CA PRO A 164 15.80 2.26 5.70
C PRO A 164 16.17 1.70 7.08
N PRO A 165 17.23 2.20 7.73
CA PRO A 165 17.71 1.67 9.01
C PRO A 165 16.63 1.58 10.08
N TYR A 166 15.75 2.59 10.16
CA TYR A 166 14.66 2.63 11.15
C TYR A 166 13.67 1.47 11.01
N VAL A 167 13.42 0.98 9.79
CA VAL A 167 12.52 -0.15 9.53
C VAL A 167 13.14 -1.45 10.05
N ARG A 168 14.45 -1.61 9.88
CA ARG A 168 15.17 -2.80 10.36
C ARG A 168 15.25 -2.84 11.87
N THR A 169 15.57 -1.72 12.52
CA THR A 169 15.62 -1.63 13.98
C THR A 169 14.24 -1.86 14.60
N GLU A 170 13.19 -1.30 14.01
CA GLU A 170 11.83 -1.50 14.51
C GLU A 170 11.33 -2.93 14.28
N GLY A 171 11.70 -3.55 13.16
CA GLY A 171 11.40 -4.96 12.89
C GLY A 171 12.15 -5.95 13.79
N GLN A 172 13.28 -5.56 14.39
CA GLN A 172 13.97 -6.34 15.41
C GLN A 172 13.39 -6.13 16.82
N ARG A 173 12.80 -4.95 17.08
CA ARG A 173 12.20 -4.59 18.37
C ARG A 173 10.85 -5.29 18.60
N ARG A 174 10.08 -5.48 17.53
CA ARG A 174 8.77 -6.16 17.53
C ARG A 174 8.92 -7.67 17.42
#